data_AF-A0A2M8R0U5-F1
#
_entry.id   AF-A0A2M8R0U5-F1
#
_cell.length_a   1.000
_cell.length_b   1.000
_cell.length_c   1.000
_cell.angle_alpha   90.00
_cell.angle_beta   90.00
_cell.angle_gamma   90.00
#
_symmetry.space_group_name_H-M   'P 1'
#
loop_
_entity.id
_entity.type
_entity.pdbx_description
1 polymer ?
#
loop_
_entity_poly.entity_id
_entity_poly.type
_entity_poly.pdbx_seq_one_letter_code
_entity_poly.pdbx_strand_id
1 'polypeptide(L)'
;MPADERGVDPDGWDNFHHEPPVAAQLYSYVPDQQSIFDNLAQRLFKTVLMCRIGRGVSYCEGVSPGGRGYYDAILSLAGDRFAAHVMVALSDFEVRAQLGRTLCRAHAKTALTLVRATVINQRLQECLDYLIANIEANPGCAHGSEFKKLSAGHINWN
;
A
#
# COMPACT_ATOMS: atom_id res chain seq x y z
N MET A 1 -23.82 -19.38 33.14
CA MET A 1 -24.29 -19.31 31.75
C MET A 1 -23.25 -18.52 30.97
N PRO A 2 -22.66 -19.11 29.91
CA PRO A 2 -21.33 -18.75 29.43
C PRO A 2 -21.37 -17.56 28.46
N ALA A 3 -20.25 -16.83 28.46
CA ALA A 3 -19.96 -15.75 27.53
C ALA A 3 -19.62 -16.32 26.14
N ASP A 4 -20.03 -15.56 25.14
CA ASP A 4 -19.89 -15.73 23.71
C ASP A 4 -18.42 -15.85 23.25
N GLU A 5 -17.94 -17.08 23.10
CA GLU A 5 -16.71 -17.43 22.38
C GLU A 5 -16.96 -17.38 20.86
N ARG A 6 -16.97 -16.18 20.28
CA ARG A 6 -16.88 -16.01 18.82
C ARG A 6 -15.42 -15.84 18.38
N GLY A 7 -14.81 -17.01 18.13
CA GLY A 7 -13.83 -17.28 17.05
C GLY A 7 -12.68 -16.29 16.85
N VAL A 8 -11.58 -16.48 17.58
CA VAL A 8 -10.25 -16.07 17.12
C VAL A 8 -9.79 -17.12 16.11
N ASP A 9 -9.66 -16.71 14.85
CA ASP A 9 -9.17 -17.53 13.74
C ASP A 9 -7.68 -17.89 13.98
N PRO A 10 -7.34 -19.17 14.23
CA PRO A 10 -5.96 -19.59 14.50
C PRO A 10 -5.01 -19.33 13.32
N ASP A 11 -5.54 -19.19 12.09
CA ASP A 11 -4.75 -18.90 10.89
C ASP A 11 -4.23 -17.44 10.86
N GLY A 12 -4.85 -16.56 11.65
CA GLY A 12 -4.40 -15.17 11.80
C GLY A 12 -3.05 -15.06 12.51
N TRP A 13 -2.79 -15.92 13.50
CA TRP A 13 -1.58 -15.90 14.32
C TRP A 13 -0.35 -16.39 13.54
N ASP A 14 -0.54 -17.38 12.68
CA ASP A 14 0.54 -18.03 11.93
C ASP A 14 1.10 -17.13 10.80
N ASN A 15 0.21 -16.35 10.17
CA ASN A 15 0.59 -15.41 9.11
C ASN A 15 1.52 -14.29 9.62
N PHE A 16 1.28 -13.74 10.81
CA PHE A 16 2.08 -12.62 11.34
C PHE A 16 3.49 -13.03 11.80
N HIS A 17 3.69 -14.31 12.15
CA HIS A 17 4.99 -14.88 12.54
C HIS A 17 5.84 -15.29 11.33
N HIS A 18 5.23 -15.75 10.24
CA HIS A 18 5.92 -16.14 9.01
C HIS A 18 6.14 -15.00 8.00
N GLU A 19 5.38 -13.91 8.11
CA GLU A 19 5.50 -12.73 7.24
C GLU A 19 6.84 -11.97 7.40
N PRO A 20 7.41 -11.75 8.61
CA PRO A 20 8.64 -10.98 8.77
C PRO A 20 9.87 -11.59 8.07
N PRO A 21 10.15 -12.91 8.15
CA PRO A 21 11.25 -13.51 7.40
C PRO A 21 11.10 -13.36 5.89
N VAL A 22 9.87 -13.48 5.35
CA VAL A 22 9.60 -13.31 3.92
C VAL A 22 9.76 -11.85 3.49
N ALA A 23 9.29 -10.91 4.30
CA ALA A 23 9.46 -9.47 4.04
C ALA A 23 10.94 -9.06 4.08
N ALA A 24 11.71 -9.60 5.03
CA ALA A 24 13.15 -9.40 5.11
C ALA A 24 13.89 -9.96 3.88
N GLN A 25 13.51 -11.16 3.44
CA GLN A 25 14.07 -11.77 2.24
C GLN A 25 13.73 -10.97 0.97
N LEU A 26 12.48 -10.51 0.84
CA LEU A 26 12.08 -9.63 -0.27
C LEU A 26 12.93 -8.36 -0.29
N TYR A 27 13.07 -7.68 0.85
CA TYR A 27 13.88 -6.48 0.98
C TYR A 27 15.35 -6.71 0.57
N SER A 28 15.91 -7.87 0.89
CA SER A 28 17.30 -8.21 0.50
C SER A 28 17.54 -8.24 -1.02
N TYR A 29 16.48 -8.47 -1.83
CA TYR A 29 16.55 -8.43 -3.29
C TYR A 29 16.30 -7.04 -3.89
N VAL A 30 15.78 -6.11 -3.10
CA VAL A 30 15.52 -4.71 -3.49
C VAL A 30 16.19 -3.74 -2.51
N PRO A 31 17.54 -3.75 -2.43
CA PRO A 31 18.27 -2.82 -1.57
C PRO A 31 18.15 -1.36 -2.04
N ASP A 32 17.90 -1.15 -3.33
CA ASP A 32 17.76 0.16 -3.95
C ASP A 32 16.79 0.15 -5.14
N GLN A 33 16.51 1.35 -5.67
CA GLN A 33 15.61 1.54 -6.81
C GLN A 33 16.15 0.91 -8.12
N GLN A 34 17.47 0.74 -8.28
CA GLN A 34 18.07 0.15 -9.49
C GLN A 34 17.89 -1.36 -9.55
N SER A 35 17.71 -1.99 -8.39
CA SER A 35 17.47 -3.42 -8.24
C SER A 35 16.04 -3.84 -8.65
N ILE A 36 15.14 -2.88 -8.87
CA ILE A 36 13.76 -3.14 -9.29
C ILE A 36 13.67 -3.16 -10.82
N PHE A 37 13.32 -4.32 -11.38
CA PHE A 37 13.03 -4.43 -12.80
C PHE A 37 11.67 -3.83 -13.16
N ASP A 38 11.60 -3.01 -14.22
CA ASP A 38 10.39 -2.27 -14.60
C ASP A 38 9.18 -3.18 -14.86
N ASN A 39 9.39 -4.35 -15.47
CA ASN A 39 8.34 -5.33 -15.74
C ASN A 39 7.77 -6.01 -14.49
N LEU A 40 8.48 -5.93 -13.35
CA LEU A 40 8.04 -6.47 -12.07
C LEU A 40 7.56 -5.38 -11.10
N ALA A 41 7.92 -4.12 -11.34
CA ALA A 41 7.64 -3.00 -10.45
C ALA A 41 6.15 -2.88 -10.10
N GLN A 42 5.25 -2.94 -11.08
CA GLN A 42 3.81 -2.83 -10.82
C GLN A 42 3.30 -3.93 -9.87
N ARG A 43 3.71 -5.18 -10.10
CA ARG A 43 3.32 -6.32 -9.25
C ARG A 43 3.92 -6.18 -7.85
N LEU A 44 5.20 -5.81 -7.76
CA LEU A 44 5.90 -5.60 -6.50
C LEU A 44 5.20 -4.54 -5.65
N PHE A 45 4.99 -3.34 -6.18
CA PHE A 45 4.39 -2.23 -5.43
C PHE A 45 2.94 -2.53 -5.06
N LYS A 46 2.17 -3.20 -5.92
CA LYS A 46 0.83 -3.69 -5.54
C LYS A 46 0.89 -4.62 -4.34
N THR A 47 1.73 -5.65 -4.39
CA THR A 47 1.84 -6.64 -3.31
C THR A 47 2.30 -6.00 -2.00
N VAL A 48 3.36 -5.17 -2.05
CA VAL A 48 3.88 -4.46 -0.87
C VAL A 48 2.82 -3.51 -0.30
N LEU A 49 2.10 -2.78 -1.16
CA LEU A 49 1.02 -1.89 -0.71
C LEU A 49 -0.11 -2.67 -0.02
N MET A 50 -0.54 -3.80 -0.56
CA MET A 50 -1.57 -4.65 0.06
C MET A 50 -1.13 -5.16 1.44
N CYS A 51 0.12 -5.62 1.56
CA CYS A 51 0.67 -6.07 2.84
C CYS A 51 0.75 -4.91 3.84
N ARG A 52 1.12 -3.71 3.37
CA ARG A 52 1.25 -2.53 4.22
C ARG A 52 -0.09 -1.94 4.68
N ILE A 53 -1.12 -2.02 3.83
CA ILE A 53 -2.51 -1.64 4.17
C ILE A 53 -3.10 -2.67 5.14
N GLY A 54 -2.78 -3.95 4.94
CA GLY A 54 -3.21 -5.03 5.81
C GLY A 54 -4.70 -5.33 5.69
N ARG A 55 -5.19 -6.14 6.64
CA ARG A 55 -6.60 -6.58 6.67
C ARG A 55 -7.47 -5.70 7.57
N GLY A 56 -6.96 -4.67 8.24
CA GLY A 56 -7.79 -3.78 9.06
C GLY A 56 -8.53 -4.50 10.20
N VAL A 57 -7.93 -5.55 10.74
CA VAL A 57 -8.40 -6.25 11.96
C VAL A 57 -7.80 -5.57 13.19
N SER A 58 -8.45 -5.68 14.36
CA SER A 58 -7.99 -4.98 15.58
C SER A 58 -6.63 -5.49 16.10
N TYR A 59 -6.30 -6.76 15.85
CA TYR A 59 -5.02 -7.35 16.25
C TYR A 59 -3.89 -6.89 15.32
N CYS A 60 -2.86 -6.23 15.89
CA CYS A 60 -1.74 -5.61 15.16
C CYS A 60 -2.18 -4.69 14.01
N GLU A 61 -3.40 -4.15 14.07
CA GLU A 61 -4.03 -3.37 12.99
C GLU A 61 -4.12 -4.13 11.63
N GLY A 62 -3.91 -5.44 11.64
CA GLY A 62 -3.89 -6.27 10.44
C GLY A 62 -2.59 -6.24 9.63
N VAL A 63 -1.48 -5.74 10.21
CA VAL A 63 -0.14 -5.68 9.59
C VAL A 63 0.89 -6.26 10.57
N SER A 64 1.77 -7.16 10.12
CA SER A 64 2.84 -7.67 10.99
C SER A 64 3.73 -6.53 11.48
N PRO A 65 3.92 -6.34 12.80
CA PRO A 65 4.83 -5.32 13.33
C PRO A 65 6.26 -5.49 12.81
N GLY A 66 6.70 -6.74 12.58
CA GLY A 66 8.02 -7.06 12.05
C GLY A 66 8.15 -6.84 10.53
N GLY A 67 7.05 -6.94 9.78
CA GLY A 67 7.04 -6.71 8.33
C GLY A 67 6.91 -5.24 7.94
N ARG A 68 6.24 -4.43 8.79
CA ARG A 68 5.90 -3.02 8.52
C ARG A 68 7.11 -2.19 8.07
N GLY A 69 8.25 -2.31 8.75
CA GLY A 69 9.46 -1.55 8.43
C GLY A 69 10.03 -1.89 7.04
N TYR A 70 9.96 -3.15 6.61
CA TYR A 70 10.41 -3.56 5.28
C TYR A 70 9.50 -3.02 4.19
N TYR A 71 8.18 -3.06 4.40
CA TYR A 71 7.24 -2.50 3.44
C TYR A 71 7.40 -0.98 3.31
N ASP A 72 7.60 -0.29 4.43
CA ASP A 72 7.88 1.16 4.43
C ASP A 72 9.17 1.46 3.66
N ALA A 73 10.24 0.69 3.90
CA ALA A 73 11.49 0.84 3.18
C ALA A 73 11.32 0.62 1.67
N ILE A 74 10.61 -0.43 1.24
CA ILE A 74 10.37 -0.71 -0.18
C ILE A 74 9.50 0.38 -0.81
N LEU A 75 8.45 0.85 -0.13
CA LEU A 75 7.61 1.94 -0.63
C LEU A 75 8.42 3.24 -0.80
N SER A 76 9.36 3.52 0.09
CA SER A 76 10.28 4.66 -0.04
C SER A 76 11.27 4.52 -1.20
N LEU A 77 11.43 3.34 -1.82
CA LEU A 77 12.21 3.19 -3.06
C LEU A 77 11.42 3.60 -4.30
N ALA A 78 10.13 3.92 -4.18
CA ALA A 78 9.30 4.25 -5.34
C ALA A 78 9.85 5.45 -6.11
N GLY A 79 10.09 6.57 -5.42
CA GLY A 79 10.55 7.83 -6.01
C GLY A 79 9.73 8.24 -7.24
N ASP A 80 10.31 9.10 -8.08
CA ASP A 80 9.64 9.54 -9.31
C ASP A 80 9.39 8.38 -10.29
N ARG A 81 10.29 7.39 -10.32
CA ARG A 81 10.25 6.27 -11.29
C ARG A 81 9.02 5.39 -11.10
N PHE A 82 8.66 5.08 -9.87
CA PHE A 82 7.64 4.07 -9.58
C PHE A 82 6.44 4.57 -8.77
N ALA A 83 6.39 5.85 -8.38
CA ALA A 83 5.23 6.42 -7.70
C ALA A 83 3.91 6.18 -8.47
N ALA A 84 3.95 6.24 -9.80
CA ALA A 84 2.81 5.91 -10.65
C ALA A 84 2.26 4.49 -10.41
N HIS A 85 3.13 3.50 -10.22
CA HIS A 85 2.71 2.12 -9.93
C HIS A 85 2.01 1.99 -8.58
N VAL A 86 2.49 2.70 -7.55
CA VAL A 86 1.82 2.72 -6.24
C VAL A 86 0.43 3.34 -6.35
N MET A 87 0.30 4.46 -7.07
CA MET A 87 -0.99 5.13 -7.27
C MET A 87 -1.97 4.26 -8.07
N VAL A 88 -1.51 3.58 -9.12
CA VAL A 88 -2.34 2.64 -9.90
C VAL A 88 -2.78 1.45 -9.05
N ALA A 89 -1.92 0.94 -8.16
CA ALA A 89 -2.26 -0.19 -7.30
C ALA A 89 -3.49 0.08 -6.43
N LEU A 90 -3.74 1.32 -6.01
CA LEU A 90 -4.96 1.69 -5.27
C LEU A 90 -6.27 1.46 -6.04
N SER A 91 -6.21 1.40 -7.37
CA SER A 91 -7.37 1.13 -8.22
C SER A 91 -7.59 -0.35 -8.52
N ASP A 92 -6.66 -1.22 -8.09
CA ASP A 92 -6.79 -2.67 -8.20
C ASP A 92 -7.93 -3.19 -7.32
N PHE A 93 -8.64 -4.21 -7.79
CA PHE A 93 -9.80 -4.77 -7.09
C PHE A 93 -9.48 -5.23 -5.66
N GLU A 94 -8.33 -5.88 -5.46
CA GLU A 94 -7.96 -6.43 -4.14
C GLU A 94 -7.64 -5.33 -3.14
N VAL A 95 -6.91 -4.29 -3.57
CA VAL A 95 -6.60 -3.12 -2.75
C VAL A 95 -7.88 -2.34 -2.43
N ARG A 96 -8.75 -2.13 -3.42
CA ARG A 96 -10.04 -1.46 -3.23
C ARG A 96 -10.93 -2.17 -2.22
N ALA A 97 -10.94 -3.51 -2.22
CA ALA A 97 -11.68 -4.28 -1.24
C ALA A 97 -11.18 -4.01 0.20
N GLN A 98 -9.86 -3.90 0.41
CA GLN A 98 -9.28 -3.56 1.72
C GLN A 98 -9.67 -2.13 2.16
N LEU A 99 -9.66 -1.16 1.24
CA LEU A 99 -10.00 0.25 1.53
C LEU A 99 -11.45 0.47 2.00
N GLY A 100 -12.32 -0.53 1.89
CA GLY A 100 -13.64 -0.49 2.53
C GLY A 100 -13.59 -0.29 4.05
N ARG A 101 -12.48 -0.68 4.71
CA ARG A 101 -12.27 -0.57 6.16
C ARG A 101 -11.56 0.74 6.52
N THR A 102 -12.04 1.45 7.54
CA THR A 102 -11.48 2.74 7.98
C THR A 102 -10.01 2.66 8.37
N LEU A 103 -9.61 1.59 9.07
CA LEU A 103 -8.22 1.38 9.47
C LEU A 103 -7.29 1.20 8.25
N CYS A 104 -7.74 0.44 7.25
CA CYS A 104 -7.02 0.27 5.99
C CYS A 104 -6.82 1.60 5.25
N ARG A 105 -7.81 2.51 5.30
CA ARG A 105 -7.67 3.84 4.66
C ARG A 105 -6.62 4.71 5.37
N ALA A 106 -6.54 4.65 6.70
CA ALA A 106 -5.49 5.34 7.45
C ALA A 106 -4.09 4.77 7.16
N HIS A 107 -3.97 3.44 7.01
CA HIS A 107 -2.72 2.81 6.58
C HIS A 107 -2.33 3.17 5.15
N ALA A 108 -3.30 3.20 4.22
CA ALA A 108 -3.07 3.64 2.85
C ALA A 108 -2.57 5.08 2.80
N LYS A 109 -3.17 6.00 3.57
CA LYS A 109 -2.69 7.38 3.71
C LYS A 109 -1.24 7.42 4.19
N THR A 110 -0.90 6.63 5.21
CA THR A 110 0.48 6.56 5.72
C THR A 110 1.46 6.07 4.65
N ALA A 111 1.10 4.99 3.93
CA ALA A 111 1.90 4.47 2.82
C ALA A 111 2.11 5.51 1.70
N LEU A 112 1.06 6.26 1.34
CA LEU A 112 1.15 7.33 0.35
C LEU A 112 2.04 8.48 0.81
N THR A 113 1.99 8.86 2.09
CA THR A 113 2.88 9.88 2.67
C THR A 113 4.36 9.46 2.58
N LEU A 114 4.67 8.18 2.80
CA LEU A 114 6.03 7.65 2.65
C LEU A 114 6.53 7.79 1.21
N VAL A 115 5.70 7.40 0.23
CA VAL A 115 6.04 7.55 -1.19
C VAL A 115 6.22 9.03 -1.54
N ARG A 116 5.27 9.88 -1.12
CA ARG A 116 5.26 11.33 -1.37
C ARG A 116 6.52 12.04 -0.88
N ALA A 117 7.12 11.58 0.23
CA ALA A 117 8.36 12.14 0.75
C ALA A 117 9.58 11.90 -0.16
N THR A 118 9.50 10.93 -1.07
CA THR A 118 10.62 10.51 -1.94
C THR A 118 10.48 10.99 -3.39
N VAL A 119 9.34 11.59 -3.73
CA VAL A 119 9.03 12.11 -5.06
C VAL A 119 9.47 13.58 -5.15
N ILE A 120 10.17 13.92 -6.23
CA ILE A 120 10.62 15.29 -6.54
C ILE A 120 9.72 15.92 -7.60
N ASN A 121 9.23 15.11 -8.55
CA ASN A 121 8.38 15.60 -9.63
C ASN A 121 7.07 16.22 -9.10
N GLN A 122 6.87 17.51 -9.37
CA GLN A 122 5.73 18.27 -8.85
C GLN A 122 4.37 17.71 -9.29
N ARG A 123 4.24 17.15 -10.49
CA ARG A 123 2.97 16.56 -10.94
C ARG A 123 2.64 15.27 -10.23
N LEU A 124 3.65 14.43 -9.96
CA LEU A 124 3.47 13.23 -9.14
C LEU A 124 3.16 13.60 -7.69
N GLN A 125 3.78 14.65 -7.17
CA GLN A 125 3.46 15.21 -5.85
C GLN A 125 2.00 15.65 -5.76
N GLU A 126 1.50 16.44 -6.73
CA GLU A 126 0.10 16.86 -6.80
C GLU A 126 -0.87 15.66 -6.81
N CYS A 127 -0.56 14.62 -7.57
CA CYS A 127 -1.36 13.40 -7.61
C CYS A 127 -1.40 12.69 -6.25
N LEU A 128 -0.25 12.55 -5.60
CA LEU A 128 -0.14 11.92 -4.29
C LEU A 128 -0.83 12.76 -3.20
N ASP A 129 -0.68 14.08 -3.23
CA ASP A 129 -1.31 15.00 -2.28
C ASP A 129 -2.84 14.94 -2.38
N TYR A 130 -3.38 14.85 -3.61
CA TYR A 130 -4.80 14.59 -3.83
C TYR A 130 -5.25 13.29 -3.16
N LEU A 131 -4.52 12.19 -3.37
CA LEU A 131 -4.88 10.89 -2.76
C LEU A 131 -4.79 10.95 -1.23
N ILE A 132 -3.72 11.51 -0.66
CA ILE A 132 -3.52 11.66 0.78
C ILE A 132 -4.66 12.45 1.43
N ALA A 133 -5.12 13.51 0.78
CA ALA A 133 -6.21 14.35 1.28
C ALA A 133 -7.57 13.64 1.26
N ASN A 134 -7.79 12.71 0.33
CA ASN A 134 -9.12 12.16 0.05
C ASN A 134 -9.30 10.70 0.47
N ILE A 135 -8.23 9.90 0.57
CA ILE A 135 -8.32 8.43 0.71
C ILE A 135 -9.04 7.97 1.98
N GLU A 136 -8.95 8.73 3.08
CA GLU A 136 -9.64 8.41 4.34
C GLU A 136 -11.16 8.61 4.26
N ALA A 137 -11.61 9.63 3.52
CA ALA A 137 -13.02 9.96 3.35
C ALA A 137 -13.66 9.21 2.17
N ASN A 138 -12.89 8.98 1.10
CA ASN A 138 -13.35 8.37 -0.13
C ASN A 138 -12.38 7.27 -0.60
N PRO A 139 -12.65 5.99 -0.29
CA PRO A 139 -11.83 4.88 -0.76
C PRO A 139 -11.79 4.72 -2.29
N GLY A 140 -12.72 5.36 -3.02
CA GLY A 140 -12.79 5.36 -4.47
C GLY A 140 -12.01 6.49 -5.15
N CYS A 141 -11.31 7.36 -4.40
CA CYS A 141 -10.67 8.56 -4.97
C CYS A 141 -9.66 8.23 -6.08
N ALA A 142 -8.91 7.13 -5.95
CA ALA A 142 -7.94 6.68 -6.96
C ALA A 142 -8.58 6.17 -8.28
N HIS A 143 -9.85 5.77 -8.25
CA HIS A 143 -10.59 5.33 -9.44
C HIS A 143 -11.50 6.44 -10.01
N GLY A 144 -11.63 7.55 -9.29
CA GLY A 144 -12.49 8.67 -9.66
C GLY A 144 -12.04 9.34 -10.96
N SER A 145 -13.00 9.92 -11.69
CA SER A 145 -12.73 10.66 -12.94
C SER A 145 -11.83 11.87 -12.72
N GLU A 146 -11.94 12.52 -11.55
CA GLU A 146 -11.08 13.63 -11.15
C GLU A 146 -9.60 13.21 -11.06
N PHE A 147 -9.30 12.13 -10.32
CA PHE A 147 -7.94 11.64 -10.21
C PHE A 147 -7.38 11.15 -11.54
N LYS A 148 -8.19 10.47 -12.36
CA LYS A 148 -7.77 10.06 -13.71
C LYS A 148 -7.42 11.24 -14.60
N LYS A 149 -8.15 12.36 -14.49
CA LYS A 149 -7.81 13.61 -15.19
C LYS A 149 -6.53 14.24 -14.64
N LEU A 150 -6.38 14.31 -13.33
CA LEU A 150 -5.20 14.88 -12.68
C LEU A 150 -3.91 14.11 -13.03
N SER A 151 -4.00 12.79 -13.08
CA SER A 151 -2.87 11.90 -13.39
C SER A 151 -2.66 11.65 -14.89
N ALA A 152 -3.48 12.25 -15.76
CA ALA A 152 -3.37 12.10 -17.20
C ALA A 152 -2.00 12.62 -17.68
N GLY A 153 -1.20 11.75 -18.29
CA GLY A 153 0.16 12.05 -18.75
C GLY A 153 1.28 11.43 -17.90
N HIS A 154 0.97 10.97 -16.68
CA HIS A 154 1.92 10.25 -15.82
C HIS A 154 1.46 8.83 -15.51
N ILE A 155 0.16 8.56 -15.61
CA ILE A 155 -0.42 7.23 -15.45
C ILE A 155 -1.18 6.87 -16.72
N ASN A 156 -0.93 5.68 -17.25
CA ASN A 156 -1.75 5.08 -18.29
C ASN A 156 -2.85 4.23 -17.64
N TRP A 157 -4.11 4.63 -17.87
CA TRP A 157 -5.31 4.00 -17.28
C TRP A 157 -6.04 3.05 -18.23
N ASN A 158 -5.48 2.77 -19.41
CA ASN A 158 -6.05 1.87 -20.41
C ASN A 158 -6.16 0.42 -19.90
#